data_AF-A0A7X8CU70-F1
#
_entry.id   AF-A0A7X8CU70-F1
#
_cell.length_a   1.000
_cell.length_b   1.000
_cell.length_c   1.000
_cell.angle_alpha   90.00
_cell.angle_beta   90.00
_cell.angle_gamma   90.00
#
_symmetry.space_group_name_H-M   'P 1'
#
loop_
_entity.id
_entity.type
_entity.pdbx_description
1 polymer ?
#
loop_
_entity_poly.entity_id
_entity_poly.type
_entity_poly.pdbx_seq_one_letter_code
_entity_poly.pdbx_strand_id
1 'polypeptide(L)'
;MDRNEKEGLIVRYETAFEPIRNLVKDLTAEELSFLPDLPEAWSVNEHLVHLMEADLICWYRIRAAIAEPGVTIPVWNQEAWRDRLRYSDLDRIG
;
A
#
# COMPACT_ATOMS: atom_id res chain seq x y z
N MET A 1 -1.51 -1.76 25.00
CA MET A 1 -2.63 -1.01 24.42
C MET A 1 -3.91 -1.33 25.15
N ASP A 2 -4.59 -0.30 25.64
CA ASP A 2 -5.93 -0.44 26.18
C ASP A 2 -6.98 -0.56 25.05
N ARG A 3 -8.25 -0.71 25.42
CA ARG A 3 -9.35 -0.85 24.45
C ARG A 3 -9.53 0.40 23.60
N ASN A 4 -9.45 1.58 24.19
CA ASN A 4 -9.67 2.84 23.50
C ASN A 4 -8.59 3.08 22.45
N GLU A 5 -7.35 2.74 22.78
CA GLU A 5 -6.22 2.82 21.85
C GLU A 5 -6.43 1.89 20.64
N LYS A 6 -6.92 0.66 20.87
CA LYS A 6 -7.23 -0.29 19.78
C LYS A 6 -8.37 0.21 18.89
N GLU A 7 -9.45 0.70 19.48
CA GLU A 7 -10.58 1.27 18.75
C GLU A 7 -10.15 2.49 17.93
N GLY A 8 -9.30 3.35 18.50
CA GLY A 8 -8.71 4.48 17.79
C GLY A 8 -7.87 4.07 16.57
N LEU A 9 -7.08 3.00 16.67
CA LEU A 9 -6.32 2.48 15.52
C LEU A 9 -7.24 1.92 14.43
N ILE A 10 -8.32 1.23 14.79
CA ILE A 10 -9.29 0.68 13.83
C ILE A 10 -9.93 1.82 13.04
N VAL A 11 -10.43 2.86 13.72
CA VAL A 11 -11.03 4.04 13.06
C VAL A 11 -10.02 4.75 12.16
N ARG A 12 -8.77 4.88 12.62
CA ARG A 12 -7.72 5.50 11.81
C ARG A 12 -7.42 4.69 10.55
N TYR A 13 -7.39 3.36 10.64
CA TYR A 13 -7.16 2.50 9.48
C TYR A 13 -8.34 2.58 8.49
N GLU A 14 -9.58 2.52 8.99
CA GLU A 14 -10.80 2.60 8.19
C GLU A 14 -10.90 3.89 7.36
N THR A 15 -10.32 4.98 7.87
CA THR A 15 -10.37 6.32 7.23
C THR A 15 -9.04 6.76 6.62
N ALA A 16 -8.02 5.88 6.59
CA ALA A 16 -6.67 6.23 6.15
C ALA A 16 -6.59 6.54 4.65
N PHE A 17 -7.50 6.00 3.85
CA PHE A 17 -7.46 6.14 2.39
C PHE A 17 -8.00 7.50 1.91
N GLU A 18 -8.98 8.07 2.60
CA GLU A 18 -9.65 9.32 2.23
C GLU A 18 -8.67 10.48 1.98
N PRO A 19 -7.69 10.76 2.86
CA PRO A 19 -6.68 11.80 2.61
C PRO A 19 -5.85 11.54 1.37
N ILE A 20 -5.47 10.28 1.12
CA ILE A 20 -4.66 9.88 -0.04
C ILE A 20 -5.48 10.11 -1.31
N ARG A 21 -6.73 9.61 -1.35
CA ARG A 21 -7.65 9.83 -2.46
C ARG A 21 -7.83 11.32 -2.77
N ASN A 22 -8.03 12.15 -1.75
CA ASN A 22 -8.22 13.59 -1.93
C ASN A 22 -6.97 14.30 -2.47
N LEU A 23 -5.77 13.79 -2.16
CA LEU A 23 -4.51 14.33 -2.65
C LEU A 23 -4.25 13.96 -4.12
N VAL A 24 -4.61 12.74 -4.53
CA VAL A 24 -4.24 12.21 -5.86
C VAL A 24 -5.33 12.37 -6.93
N LYS A 25 -6.59 12.59 -6.53
CA LYS A 25 -7.74 12.64 -7.46
C LYS A 25 -7.63 13.68 -8.59
N ASP A 26 -6.89 14.76 -8.36
CA ASP A 26 -6.76 15.88 -9.29
C ASP A 26 -5.41 15.87 -10.05
N LEU A 27 -4.56 14.86 -9.80
CA LEU A 27 -3.29 14.71 -10.50
C LEU A 27 -3.51 14.16 -11.92
N THR A 28 -2.73 14.69 -12.85
CA THR A 28 -2.65 14.18 -14.22
C THR A 28 -1.89 12.85 -14.28
N ALA A 29 -2.06 12.11 -15.38
CA ALA A 29 -1.29 10.89 -15.60
C ALA A 29 0.24 11.13 -15.62
N GLU A 30 0.69 12.30 -16.09
CA GLU A 30 2.10 12.70 -16.07
C GLU A 30 2.60 12.90 -14.63
N GLU A 31 1.82 13.61 -13.79
CA GLU A 31 2.16 13.79 -12.38
C GLU A 31 2.13 12.48 -11.59
N LEU A 32 1.18 11.60 -11.88
CA LEU A 32 1.11 10.27 -11.26
C LEU A 32 2.30 9.39 -11.62
N SER A 33 2.81 9.50 -12.84
CA SER A 33 3.94 8.72 -13.35
C SER A 33 5.30 9.40 -13.18
N PHE A 34 5.33 10.62 -12.63
CA PHE A 34 6.56 11.37 -12.40
C PHE A 34 7.51 10.59 -11.48
N LEU A 35 8.76 10.46 -11.93
CA LEU A 35 9.86 9.90 -11.16
C LEU A 35 10.85 11.02 -10.81
N PRO A 36 11.06 11.34 -9.52
CA PRO A 36 12.10 12.27 -9.12
C PRO A 36 13.49 11.69 -9.43
N ASP A 37 14.46 12.57 -9.66
CA ASP A 37 15.87 12.19 -9.87
C ASP A 37 16.53 11.79 -8.54
N LEU A 38 16.06 10.66 -8.00
CA LEU A 38 16.55 10.03 -6.78
C LEU A 38 16.78 8.54 -7.05
N PRO A 39 17.87 7.94 -6.53
CA PRO A 39 18.06 6.51 -6.60
C PRO A 39 16.87 5.78 -5.99
N GLU A 40 16.42 4.71 -6.66
CA GLU A 40 15.33 3.85 -6.20
C GLU A 40 14.00 4.61 -6.01
N ALA A 41 13.83 5.77 -6.66
CA ALA A 41 12.58 6.50 -6.65
C ALA A 41 11.43 5.65 -7.18
N TRP A 42 10.26 5.88 -6.58
CA TRP A 42 8.98 5.37 -7.02
C TRP A 42 8.09 6.57 -7.34
N SER A 43 7.31 6.45 -8.42
CA SER A 43 6.29 7.40 -8.79
C SER A 43 5.11 7.35 -7.81
N VAL A 44 4.22 8.36 -7.85
CA VAL A 44 3.00 8.34 -7.03
C VAL A 44 2.15 7.11 -7.36
N ASN A 45 2.03 6.76 -8.65
CA ASN A 45 1.30 5.58 -9.10
C ASN A 45 1.85 4.28 -8.49
N GLU A 46 3.17 4.10 -8.51
CA GLU A 46 3.80 2.90 -7.94
C GLU A 46 3.60 2.79 -6.42
N HIS A 47 3.57 3.92 -5.71
CA HIS A 47 3.22 3.92 -4.28
C HIS A 47 1.76 3.53 -4.04
N LEU A 48 0.83 3.97 -4.87
CA LEU A 48 -0.59 3.61 -4.74
C LEU A 48 -0.81 2.11 -4.96
N VAL A 49 -0.18 1.55 -6.01
CA VAL A 49 -0.22 0.10 -6.28
C VAL A 49 0.42 -0.67 -5.12
N HIS A 50 1.58 -0.22 -4.62
CA HIS A 50 2.22 -0.86 -3.47
C HIS A 50 1.36 -0.81 -2.20
N LEU A 51 0.67 0.30 -1.95
CA LEU A 51 -0.21 0.43 -0.79
C LEU A 51 -1.32 -0.62 -0.82
N MET A 52 -1.95 -0.81 -1.98
CA MET A 52 -2.96 -1.86 -2.19
C MET A 52 -2.39 -3.26 -1.91
N GLU A 53 -1.22 -3.59 -2.48
CA GLU A 53 -0.56 -4.89 -2.28
C GLU A 53 -0.18 -5.11 -0.80
N ALA A 54 0.35 -4.08 -0.15
CA ALA A 54 0.70 -4.13 1.28
C ALA A 54 -0.54 -4.35 2.17
N ASP A 55 -1.68 -3.74 1.83
CA ASP A 55 -2.95 -3.96 2.53
C ASP A 55 -3.47 -5.40 2.36
N LEU A 56 -3.39 -5.96 1.15
CA LEU A 56 -3.78 -7.36 0.90
C LEU A 56 -2.88 -8.34 1.67
N ILE A 57 -1.58 -8.08 1.72
CA ILE A 57 -0.64 -8.87 2.52
C ILE A 57 -0.95 -8.70 4.01
N CYS A 58 -1.23 -7.49 4.50
CA CYS A 58 -1.62 -7.24 5.88
C CYS A 58 -2.87 -8.03 6.27
N TRP A 59 -3.89 -8.02 5.42
CA TRP A 59 -5.11 -8.80 5.61
C TRP A 59 -4.81 -10.30 5.78
N TYR A 60 -3.96 -10.87 4.91
CA TYR A 60 -3.54 -12.27 5.03
C TYR A 60 -2.80 -12.52 6.34
N ARG A 61 -1.85 -11.64 6.70
CA ARG A 61 -1.04 -11.76 7.92
C ARG A 61 -1.89 -11.76 9.18
N ILE A 62 -2.89 -10.86 9.26
CA ILE A 62 -3.81 -10.79 10.40
C ILE A 62 -4.58 -12.10 10.54
N ARG A 63 -5.10 -12.63 9.43
CA ARG A 63 -5.87 -13.88 9.41
C ARG A 63 -5.01 -15.09 9.83
N ALA A 64 -3.81 -15.20 9.26
CA ALA A 64 -2.86 -16.25 9.60
C ALA A 64 -2.43 -16.18 11.08
N ALA A 65 -2.15 -14.99 11.61
CA ALA A 65 -1.77 -14.81 13.01
C ALA A 65 -2.86 -15.25 14.01
N ILE A 66 -4.14 -15.11 13.64
CA ILE A 66 -5.26 -15.53 14.48
C ILE A 66 -5.51 -17.03 14.37
N ALA A 67 -5.48 -17.57 13.14
CA ALA A 67 -5.92 -18.93 12.85
C ALA A 67 -4.82 -19.99 12.99
N GLU A 68 -3.54 -19.62 12.84
CA GLU A 68 -2.42 -20.55 12.71
C GLU A 68 -1.27 -20.19 13.67
N PRO A 69 -1.38 -20.49 14.98
CA PRO A 69 -0.33 -20.21 15.93
C PRO A 69 1.01 -20.86 15.55
N GLY A 70 2.08 -20.07 15.50
CA GLY A 70 3.43 -20.53 15.13
C GLY A 70 3.72 -20.54 13.63
N VAL A 71 2.77 -20.11 12.79
CA VAL A 71 3.00 -19.99 11.34
C VAL A 71 4.09 -18.94 11.04
N THR A 72 4.92 -19.23 10.05
CA THR A 72 5.86 -18.24 9.52
C THR A 72 5.12 -17.28 8.60
N ILE A 73 5.18 -15.98 8.92
CA ILE A 73 4.56 -14.94 8.12
C ILE A 73 5.47 -14.57 6.95
N PRO A 74 4.97 -14.58 5.70
CA PRO A 74 5.77 -14.25 4.54
C PRO A 74 6.14 -12.76 4.53
N VAL A 75 7.39 -12.50 4.18
CA VAL A 75 7.89 -11.20 3.70
C VAL A 75 8.02 -11.26 2.18
N TRP A 76 8.04 -10.10 1.53
CA TRP A 76 8.21 -10.04 0.08
C TRP A 76 9.31 -9.05 -0.30
N ASN A 77 9.89 -9.26 -1.47
CA ASN A 77 10.79 -8.30 -2.08
C ASN A 77 9.96 -7.30 -2.88
N GLN A 78 9.69 -6.13 -2.26
CA GLN A 78 8.86 -5.09 -2.87
C GLN A 78 9.44 -4.55 -4.18
N GLU A 79 10.77 -4.49 -4.32
CA GLU A 79 11.42 -4.04 -5.55
C GLU A 79 11.20 -5.03 -6.69
N ALA A 80 11.33 -6.33 -6.39
CA ALA A 80 11.04 -7.37 -7.38
C ALA A 80 9.56 -7.39 -7.78
N TRP A 81 8.64 -7.03 -6.88
CA TRP A 81 7.22 -6.92 -7.19
C TRP A 81 6.94 -5.70 -8.06
N ARG A 82 7.47 -4.52 -7.68
CA ARG A 82 7.38 -3.29 -8.47
C ARG A 82 7.81 -3.53 -9.91
N ASP A 83 9.00 -4.12 -10.09
CA ASP A 83 9.60 -4.39 -11.39
C ASP A 83 8.83 -5.46 -12.17
N ARG A 84 8.64 -6.66 -11.59
CA ARG A 84 8.11 -7.82 -12.33
C ARG A 84 6.60 -7.78 -12.53
N LEU A 85 5.87 -7.12 -11.64
CA LEU A 85 4.42 -6.89 -11.80
C LEU A 85 4.15 -5.56 -12.51
N ARG A 86 5.19 -4.81 -12.88
CA ARG A 86 5.12 -3.59 -13.68
C ARG A 86 4.17 -2.56 -13.08
N TYR A 87 4.43 -2.14 -11.85
CA TYR A 87 3.56 -1.18 -11.15
C TYR A 87 3.33 0.12 -11.94
N SER A 88 4.31 0.55 -12.73
CA SER A 88 4.19 1.70 -13.66
C SER A 88 3.09 1.57 -14.73
N ASP A 89 2.59 0.35 -14.97
CA ASP A 89 1.54 0.06 -15.95
C ASP A 89 0.17 -0.23 -15.32
N LEU A 90 0.13 -0.43 -14.00
CA LEU A 90 -1.10 -0.71 -13.26
C LEU A 90 -1.75 0.59 -12.79
N ASP A 91 -3.08 0.57 -12.64
CA ASP A 91 -3.87 1.69 -12.10
C ASP A 91 -3.65 3.05 -12.80
N ARG A 92 -3.34 3.02 -14.11
CA ARG A 92 -3.39 4.21 -14.95
C ARG A 92 -4.81 4.74 -14.97
N ILE A 93 -5.11 5.72 -14.12
CA ILE A 93 -6.33 6.49 -14.22
C ILE A 93 -6.24 7.25 -15.56
N GLY A 94 -6.95 6.74 -16.55
CA GLY A 94 -7.05 7.26 -17.92
C GLY A 94 -8.44 7.00 -18.47
#